data_AF-A0A1C7PCM9-F1
#
_entry.id   AF-A0A1C7PCM9-F1
#
_cell.length_a   1.000
_cell.length_b   1.000
_cell.length_c   1.000
_cell.angle_alpha   90.00
_cell.angle_beta   90.00
_cell.angle_gamma   90.00
#
_symmetry.space_group_name_H-M   'P 1'
#
loop_
_entity.id
_entity.type
_entity.pdbx_description
1 polymer ?
#
loop_
_entity_poly.entity_id
_entity_poly.type
_entity_poly.pdbx_seq_one_letter_code
_entity_poly.pdbx_strand_id
1 'polypeptide(L)'
;MNSICFAGVLALCCGCVFGDTAPVPVADGGKIVFHEFPKSGGGTVASVLSDSDDYGVMLLNDASAEGDPKMVIVVARRYPAEVYRVVSVDELEAVLRKFPAGAQFYRYDRCLVPAGYGLLEDAWEEIEGVMRKCGHRLDDGGKSRIVCTCSD
;
A
#
# COMPACT_ATOMS: atom_id res chain seq x y z
N MET A 1 -49.65 -3.14 22.19
CA MET A 1 -48.97 -4.25 22.89
C MET A 1 -47.67 -4.55 22.16
N ASN A 2 -46.55 -4.42 22.88
CA ASN A 2 -45.22 -5.05 22.74
C ASN A 2 -44.36 -4.90 21.45
N SER A 3 -43.43 -3.93 21.49
CA SER A 3 -41.94 -3.98 21.55
C SER A 3 -41.09 -5.12 20.90
N ILE A 4 -39.83 -4.74 20.52
CA ILE A 4 -38.54 -5.51 20.30
C ILE A 4 -38.16 -5.73 18.79
N CYS A 5 -36.95 -5.54 18.22
CA CYS A 5 -35.61 -4.99 18.59
C CYS A 5 -34.77 -4.62 17.31
N PHE A 6 -33.61 -3.97 17.53
CA PHE A 6 -32.58 -3.42 16.61
C PHE A 6 -31.74 -4.41 15.75
N ALA A 7 -31.06 -3.85 14.72
CA ALA A 7 -29.72 -4.16 14.16
C ALA A 7 -29.61 -4.79 12.74
N GLY A 8 -28.86 -4.10 11.84
CA GLY A 8 -27.75 -4.71 11.10
C GLY A 8 -27.79 -4.87 9.56
N VAL A 9 -26.87 -4.17 8.88
CA VAL A 9 -25.93 -4.68 7.83
C VAL A 9 -26.43 -4.99 6.39
N LEU A 10 -26.00 -4.11 5.48
CA LEU A 10 -25.27 -4.35 4.20
C LEU A 10 -25.81 -5.33 3.14
N ALA A 11 -26.11 -4.79 1.95
CA ALA A 11 -26.21 -5.45 0.63
C ALA A 11 -26.55 -4.33 -0.39
N LEU A 12 -26.05 -4.19 -1.61
CA LEU A 12 -25.39 -5.07 -2.55
C LEU A 12 -24.82 -4.14 -3.65
N CYS A 13 -23.52 -4.17 -3.96
CA CYS A 13 -23.01 -3.63 -5.23
C CYS A 13 -22.66 -4.80 -6.14
N CYS A 14 -23.37 -4.87 -7.26
CA CYS A 14 -23.21 -5.83 -8.34
C CYS A 14 -22.28 -5.23 -9.39
N GLY A 15 -21.26 -5.98 -9.83
CA GLY A 15 -20.40 -5.58 -10.95
C GLY A 15 -19.07 -6.33 -10.91
N CYS A 16 -18.85 -7.21 -11.88
CA CYS A 16 -17.62 -7.97 -12.02
C CYS A 16 -16.41 -7.03 -12.21
N VAL A 17 -15.42 -7.14 -11.32
CA VAL A 17 -14.07 -6.59 -11.52
C VAL A 17 -13.13 -7.75 -11.21
N PHE A 18 -12.23 -8.05 -12.15
CA PHE A 18 -11.12 -8.99 -11.94
C PHE A 18 -10.49 -8.67 -10.59
N GLY A 19 -10.46 -9.65 -9.69
CA GLY A 19 -10.16 -9.46 -8.28
C GLY A 19 -8.79 -8.81 -8.07
N ASP A 20 -8.81 -7.48 -7.97
CA ASP A 20 -8.01 -6.72 -7.03
C ASP A 20 -8.23 -7.35 -5.66
N THR A 21 -7.46 -8.39 -5.34
CA THR A 21 -7.24 -8.75 -3.95
C THR A 21 -6.50 -7.58 -3.34
N ALA A 22 -7.24 -6.61 -2.79
CA ALA A 22 -6.72 -5.77 -1.75
C ALA A 22 -6.04 -6.71 -0.75
N PRO A 23 -4.73 -6.56 -0.48
CA PRO A 23 -4.07 -7.47 0.44
C PRO A 23 -4.81 -7.38 1.77
N VAL A 24 -5.42 -8.49 2.17
CA VAL A 24 -5.85 -8.70 3.55
C VAL A 24 -4.59 -8.52 4.39
N PRO A 25 -4.61 -7.76 5.49
CA PRO A 25 -3.49 -7.73 6.43
C PRO A 25 -3.39 -9.13 7.06
N VAL A 26 -2.76 -10.05 6.35
CA VAL A 26 -2.37 -11.34 6.88
C VAL A 26 -1.09 -11.04 7.64
N ALA A 27 -1.23 -11.00 8.97
CA ALA A 27 -0.11 -11.11 9.87
C ALA A 27 0.50 -12.51 9.72
N ASP A 28 1.23 -12.74 8.64
CA ASP A 28 2.04 -13.94 8.51
C ASP A 28 3.19 -13.83 9.53
N GLY A 29 3.05 -14.52 10.66
CA GLY A 29 4.00 -14.44 11.77
C GLY A 29 4.15 -13.05 12.41
N GLY A 30 3.15 -12.16 12.30
CA GLY A 30 3.19 -10.80 12.86
C GLY A 30 3.71 -9.71 11.91
N LYS A 31 3.99 -10.06 10.66
CA LYS A 31 4.50 -9.14 9.64
C LYS A 31 3.37 -8.43 8.89
N ILE A 32 3.62 -7.20 8.43
CA ILE A 32 2.65 -6.46 7.61
C ILE A 32 3.07 -6.53 6.16
N VAL A 33 2.27 -7.23 5.37
CA VAL A 33 2.45 -7.34 3.92
C VAL A 33 1.93 -6.07 3.24
N PHE A 34 2.81 -5.34 2.56
CA PHE A 34 2.45 -4.22 1.68
C PHE A 34 1.67 -4.70 0.46
N HIS A 35 2.23 -5.69 -0.22
CA HIS A 35 1.74 -6.16 -1.51
C HIS A 35 2.32 -7.53 -1.83
N GLU A 36 1.57 -8.34 -2.57
CA GLU A 36 2.01 -9.63 -3.09
C GLU A 36 2.14 -9.56 -4.61
N PHE A 37 3.28 -10.01 -5.13
CA PHE A 37 3.59 -10.06 -6.54
C PHE A 37 3.56 -11.52 -7.02
N PRO A 38 3.00 -11.82 -8.20
CA PRO A 38 3.09 -13.15 -8.78
C PRO A 38 4.54 -13.46 -9.20
N LYS A 39 4.99 -14.69 -8.96
CA LYS A 39 6.30 -15.18 -9.40
C LYS A 39 6.18 -15.93 -10.73
N SER A 40 7.15 -15.73 -11.62
CA SER A 40 7.27 -16.56 -12.83
C SER A 40 7.56 -18.02 -12.43
N GLY A 41 6.70 -18.94 -12.86
CA GLY A 41 6.77 -20.36 -12.47
C GLY A 41 5.88 -20.78 -11.31
N GLY A 42 5.01 -19.88 -10.81
CA GLY A 42 4.05 -20.17 -9.74
C GLY A 42 4.49 -19.65 -8.37
N GLY A 43 3.51 -19.37 -7.51
CA GLY A 43 3.70 -18.77 -6.19
C GLY A 43 3.68 -17.24 -6.19
N THR A 44 3.87 -16.66 -5.01
CA THR A 44 3.90 -15.20 -4.80
C THR A 44 5.19 -14.77 -4.09
N VAL A 45 5.50 -13.49 -4.20
CA VAL A 45 6.55 -12.81 -3.44
C VAL A 45 5.89 -11.64 -2.74
N ALA A 46 6.04 -11.56 -1.43
CA ALA A 46 5.45 -10.48 -0.64
C ALA A 46 6.50 -9.41 -0.33
N SER A 47 6.12 -8.15 -0.46
CA SER A 47 6.84 -7.04 0.17
C SER A 47 6.28 -6.79 1.55
N VAL A 48 7.16 -6.66 2.54
CA VAL A 48 6.80 -6.65 3.97
C VAL A 48 7.42 -5.44 4.67
N LEU A 49 6.64 -4.82 5.56
CA LEU A 49 7.13 -3.79 6.48
C LEU A 49 8.14 -4.38 7.45
N SER A 50 9.40 -3.93 7.32
CA SER A 50 10.52 -4.30 8.19
C SER A 50 10.18 -4.07 9.65
N ASP A 51 10.46 -5.03 10.54
CA ASP A 51 10.24 -4.99 12.00
C ASP A 51 10.82 -3.75 12.71
N SER A 52 11.71 -3.00 12.06
CA SER A 52 12.25 -1.71 12.53
C SER A 52 11.38 -0.49 12.23
N ASP A 53 10.38 -0.61 11.36
CA ASP A 53 9.70 0.54 10.75
C ASP A 53 8.22 0.61 11.17
N ASP A 54 7.79 1.77 11.66
CA ASP A 54 6.39 1.97 12.05
C ASP A 54 5.48 2.22 10.84
N TYR A 55 6.04 2.80 9.77
CA TYR A 55 5.32 3.20 8.57
C TYR A 55 6.15 2.99 7.32
N GLY A 56 5.49 2.70 6.20
CA GLY A 56 6.17 2.80 4.91
C GLY A 56 5.23 2.98 3.75
N VAL A 57 5.83 3.29 2.60
CA VAL A 57 5.12 3.60 1.37
C VAL A 57 5.79 2.90 0.19
N MET A 58 4.96 2.35 -0.69
CA MET A 58 5.37 1.70 -1.91
C MET A 58 4.60 2.29 -3.09
N LEU A 59 5.32 2.61 -4.16
CA LEU A 59 4.76 3.06 -5.44
C LEU A 59 4.73 1.89 -6.41
N LEU A 60 3.57 1.58 -6.95
CA LEU A 60 3.32 0.49 -7.88
C LEU A 60 2.87 1.05 -9.24
N ASN A 61 3.40 0.48 -10.31
CA ASN A 61 2.81 0.57 -11.63
C ASN A 61 1.86 -0.63 -11.84
N ASP A 62 0.56 -0.39 -11.70
CA ASP A 62 -0.50 -1.38 -11.94
C ASP A 62 -0.97 -1.34 -13.40
N ALA A 63 -0.06 -1.65 -14.32
CA ALA A 63 -0.33 -1.72 -15.76
C ALA A 63 -1.17 -2.96 -16.14
N SER A 64 -2.20 -3.29 -15.36
CA SER A 64 -3.04 -4.49 -15.51
C SER A 64 -3.95 -4.48 -16.74
N ALA A 65 -4.04 -3.39 -17.50
CA ALA A 65 -4.79 -3.35 -18.74
C ALA A 65 -4.14 -2.40 -19.77
N GLU A 66 -3.75 -2.97 -20.91
CA GLU A 66 -3.58 -2.27 -22.19
C GLU A 66 -2.47 -1.19 -22.27
N GLY A 67 -1.35 -1.38 -21.58
CA GLY A 67 -0.08 -0.70 -21.91
C GLY A 67 0.10 0.70 -21.34
N ASP A 68 -0.91 1.25 -20.66
CA ASP A 68 -0.79 2.52 -19.96
C ASP A 68 -0.35 2.32 -18.50
N PRO A 69 0.70 3.02 -18.05
CA PRO A 69 1.16 2.92 -16.67
C PRO A 69 0.14 3.55 -15.71
N LYS A 70 -0.22 2.83 -14.65
CA LYS A 70 -1.21 3.27 -13.67
C LYS A 70 -0.58 3.38 -12.29
N MET A 71 -0.59 4.58 -11.74
CA MET A 71 -0.06 4.85 -10.41
C MET A 71 -0.96 4.23 -9.33
N VAL A 72 -0.35 3.42 -8.48
CA VAL A 72 -0.95 2.93 -7.24
C VAL A 72 0.03 3.14 -6.10
N ILE A 73 -0.44 3.72 -5.01
CA ILE A 73 0.37 4.02 -3.83
C ILE A 73 -0.15 3.17 -2.69
N VAL A 74 0.74 2.41 -2.05
CA VAL A 74 0.43 1.60 -0.88
C VAL A 74 1.07 2.23 0.34
N VAL A 75 0.29 2.49 1.38
CA VAL A 75 0.75 3.04 2.66
C VAL A 75 0.46 2.03 3.75
N ALA A 76 1.47 1.62 4.49
CA ALA A 76 1.34 0.67 5.61
C ALA A 76 1.64 1.33 6.95
N ARG A 77 0.94 0.86 7.99
CA ARG A 77 1.10 1.24 9.39
C ARG A 77 1.24 -0.01 10.24
N ARG A 78 2.21 -0.02 11.18
CA ARG A 78 2.37 -1.14 12.11
C ARG A 78 1.31 -1.22 13.19
N TYR A 79 1.07 -0.12 13.90
CA TYR A 79 0.22 -0.13 15.09
C TYR A 79 -0.82 1.00 15.07
N PRO A 80 -2.12 0.67 14.91
CA PRO A 80 -2.65 -0.64 14.52
C PRO A 80 -2.16 -1.09 13.14
N ALA A 81 -2.22 -2.40 12.88
CA ALA A 81 -1.80 -2.98 11.61
C ALA A 81 -2.80 -2.62 10.51
N GLU A 82 -2.40 -1.70 9.62
CA GLU A 82 -3.27 -1.19 8.56
C GLU A 82 -2.49 -1.04 7.25
N VAL A 83 -3.16 -1.30 6.13
CA VAL A 83 -2.63 -1.09 4.78
C VAL A 83 -3.68 -0.35 3.97
N TYR A 84 -3.27 0.73 3.35
CA TYR A 84 -4.09 1.58 2.49
C TYR A 84 -3.56 1.50 1.07
N ARG A 85 -4.44 1.27 0.10
CA ARG A 85 -4.12 1.30 -1.33
C ARG A 85 -4.90 2.44 -1.97
N VAL A 86 -4.20 3.38 -2.58
CA VAL A 86 -4.79 4.58 -3.20
C VAL A 86 -4.27 4.76 -4.62
N VAL A 87 -5.03 5.43 -5.47
CA VAL A 87 -4.72 5.58 -6.91
C VAL A 87 -4.42 7.02 -7.32
N SER A 88 -4.34 7.93 -6.35
CA SER A 88 -4.03 9.34 -6.58
C SER A 88 -3.33 10.00 -5.38
N VAL A 89 -2.68 11.13 -5.65
CA VAL A 89 -2.06 11.98 -4.63
C VAL A 89 -3.08 12.63 -3.69
N ASP A 90 -4.30 12.91 -4.16
CA ASP A 90 -5.39 13.46 -3.34
C ASP A 90 -5.90 12.43 -2.32
N GLU A 91 -6.04 11.17 -2.74
CA GLU A 91 -6.38 10.07 -1.84
C GLU A 91 -5.25 9.80 -0.85
N LEU A 92 -3.99 9.91 -1.29
CA LEU A 92 -2.83 9.81 -0.42
C LEU A 92 -2.88 10.87 0.68
N GLU A 93 -3.17 12.13 0.36
CA GLU A 93 -3.31 13.22 1.34
C GLU A 93 -4.37 12.90 2.39
N ALA A 94 -5.53 12.38 1.98
CA ALA A 94 -6.60 11.98 2.88
C ALA A 94 -6.21 10.81 3.80
N VAL A 95 -5.41 9.86 3.31
CA VAL A 95 -4.86 8.75 4.09
C VAL A 95 -3.83 9.27 5.10
N LEU A 96 -2.87 10.08 4.66
CA LEU A 96 -1.77 10.58 5.50
C LEU A 96 -2.29 11.39 6.70
N ARG A 97 -3.38 12.16 6.53
CA ARG A 97 -4.01 12.90 7.64
C ARG A 97 -4.52 12.02 8.80
N LYS A 98 -4.63 10.70 8.61
CA LYS A 98 -4.99 9.75 9.67
C LYS A 98 -3.80 9.35 10.54
N PHE A 99 -2.58 9.67 10.11
CA PHE A 99 -1.34 9.29 10.78
C PHE A 99 -0.91 10.37 11.78
N PRO A 100 -0.15 10.02 12.83
CA PRO A 100 0.40 10.99 13.77
C PRO A 100 1.29 12.03 13.06
N ALA A 101 1.15 13.30 13.43
CA ALA A 101 2.01 14.36 12.92
C ALA A 101 3.50 14.04 13.17
N GLY A 102 4.36 14.33 12.20
CA GLY A 102 5.80 14.02 12.29
C GLY A 102 6.16 12.56 12.03
N ALA A 103 5.20 11.70 11.65
CA ALA A 103 5.49 10.32 11.25
C ALA A 103 6.57 10.26 10.15
N GLN A 104 7.46 9.27 10.29
CA GLN A 104 8.54 8.97 9.35
C GLN A 104 8.17 7.72 8.56
N PHE A 105 7.99 7.89 7.26
CA PHE A 105 7.69 6.81 6.33
C PHE A 105 8.97 6.38 5.63
N TYR A 106 9.12 5.08 5.41
CA TYR A 106 10.21 4.55 4.60
C TYR A 106 9.71 4.16 3.22
N ARG A 107 10.51 4.42 2.18
CA ARG A 107 10.23 3.96 0.82
C ARG A 107 10.53 2.46 0.69
N TYR A 108 9.55 1.71 0.20
CA TYR A 108 9.67 0.28 -0.11
C TYR A 108 9.65 0.04 -1.61
N ASP A 109 10.41 -0.96 -2.06
CA ASP A 109 10.52 -1.34 -3.46
C ASP A 109 10.71 -2.85 -3.65
N ARG A 110 10.60 -3.31 -4.91
CA ARG A 110 10.80 -4.71 -5.32
C ARG A 110 12.28 -5.06 -5.49
N CYS A 111 12.58 -6.35 -5.44
CA CYS A 111 13.94 -6.90 -5.47
C CYS A 111 14.66 -6.86 -6.82
N LEU A 112 13.94 -6.90 -7.94
CA LEU A 112 14.55 -7.05 -9.27
C LEU A 112 14.32 -5.85 -10.19
N VAL A 113 13.12 -5.27 -10.14
CA VAL A 113 12.73 -4.10 -10.95
C VAL A 113 11.91 -3.19 -10.05
N PRO A 114 12.18 -1.87 -10.01
CA PRO A 114 11.37 -0.94 -9.24
C PRO A 114 9.88 -1.15 -9.47
N ALA A 115 9.09 -1.11 -8.42
CA ALA A 115 7.67 -1.40 -8.45
C ALA A 115 6.91 -0.35 -9.26
N GLY A 116 7.38 0.90 -9.24
CA GLY A 116 6.90 2.00 -10.07
C GLY A 116 7.52 2.08 -11.46
N TYR A 117 8.30 1.08 -11.92
CA TYR A 117 8.90 1.11 -13.25
C TYR A 117 7.85 1.34 -14.34
N GLY A 118 8.07 2.33 -15.20
CA GLY A 118 7.13 2.75 -16.25
C GLY A 118 6.20 3.90 -15.86
N LEU A 119 6.18 4.32 -14.59
CA LEU A 119 5.56 5.59 -14.19
C LEU A 119 6.46 6.78 -14.55
N LEU A 120 5.88 7.98 -14.52
CA LEU A 120 6.61 9.23 -14.71
C LEU A 120 7.72 9.39 -13.66
N GLU A 121 8.85 10.00 -14.07
CA GLU A 121 10.05 10.15 -13.23
C GLU A 121 9.78 10.99 -11.96
N ASP A 122 8.80 11.90 -12.01
CA ASP A 122 8.42 12.83 -10.94
C ASP A 122 7.39 12.25 -9.95
N ALA A 123 6.86 11.04 -10.16
CA ALA A 123 5.83 10.46 -9.30
C ALA A 123 6.25 10.38 -7.82
N TRP A 124 7.54 10.12 -7.54
CA TRP A 124 8.06 10.15 -6.17
C TRP A 124 8.18 11.57 -5.62
N GLU A 125 8.53 12.56 -6.45
CA GLU A 125 8.59 13.96 -6.04
C GLU A 125 7.20 14.48 -5.63
N GLU A 126 6.16 14.08 -6.36
CA GLU A 126 4.76 14.39 -6.02
C GLU A 126 4.36 13.79 -4.66
N ILE A 127 4.64 12.50 -4.45
CA ILE A 127 4.36 11.78 -3.20
C ILE A 127 5.09 12.46 -2.02
N GLU A 128 6.37 12.78 -2.19
CA GLU A 128 7.16 13.49 -1.19
C GLU A 128 6.62 14.90 -0.90
N GLY A 129 6.14 15.60 -1.93
CA GLY A 129 5.45 16.88 -1.79
C GLY A 129 4.23 16.77 -0.88
N VAL A 130 3.36 15.78 -1.12
CA VAL A 130 2.16 15.54 -0.32
C VAL A 130 2.50 15.12 1.11
N MET A 131 3.50 14.26 1.30
CA MET A 131 3.96 13.87 2.64
C MET A 131 4.46 15.05 3.45
N ARG A 132 5.30 15.91 2.86
CA ARG A 132 5.79 17.13 3.52
C ARG A 132 4.63 18.08 3.85
N LYS A 133 3.68 18.24 2.93
CA LYS A 133 2.46 19.04 3.14
C LYS A 133 1.63 18.54 4.34
N CYS A 134 1.60 17.21 4.55
CA CYS A 134 0.93 16.59 5.71
C CYS A 134 1.76 16.60 7.00
N GLY A 135 2.98 17.18 6.98
CA GLY A 135 3.87 17.21 8.14
C GLY A 135 4.57 15.87 8.43
N HIS A 136 4.71 15.03 7.40
CA HIS A 136 5.43 13.77 7.46
C HIS A 136 6.76 13.86 6.71
N ARG A 137 7.66 12.93 7.01
CA ARG A 137 8.93 12.78 6.30
C ARG A 137 8.94 11.45 5.56
N LEU A 138 9.29 11.48 4.28
CA LEU A 138 9.75 10.28 3.60
C LEU A 138 11.25 10.18 3.84
N ASP A 139 11.67 9.16 4.57
CA ASP A 139 13.07 8.81 4.72
C ASP A 139 13.43 7.82 3.61
N ASP A 140 14.31 8.27 2.73
CA ASP A 140 14.87 7.44 1.68
C ASP A 140 16.17 6.76 2.14
N GLY A 141 16.77 7.12 3.29
CA GLY A 141 18.02 6.57 3.80
C GLY A 141 19.17 6.52 2.78
N GLY A 142 19.06 7.26 1.67
CA GLY A 142 19.86 7.09 0.45
C GLY A 142 19.58 5.85 -0.41
N LYS A 143 18.70 4.91 -0.02
CA LYS A 143 18.25 3.74 -0.81
C LYS A 143 16.85 3.25 -0.39
N SER A 144 16.00 2.93 -1.36
CA SER A 144 14.73 2.23 -1.09
C SER A 144 14.94 0.92 -0.34
N ARG A 145 14.03 0.61 0.59
CA ARG A 145 14.02 -0.66 1.30
C ARG A 145 13.52 -1.75 0.36
N ILE A 146 14.43 -2.63 0.00
CA ILE A 146 14.12 -3.85 -0.74
C ILE A 146 13.91 -4.97 0.27
N VAL A 147 12.66 -5.28 0.58
CA VAL A 147 12.29 -6.41 1.44
C VAL A 147 11.32 -7.27 0.66
N CYS A 148 11.78 -8.43 0.19
CA CYS A 148 10.92 -9.43 -0.41
C CYS A 148 11.09 -10.76 0.33
N THR A 149 9.97 -11.39 0.68
CA THR A 149 9.94 -12.76 1.17
C THR A 149 9.29 -13.63 0.10
N CYS A 150 9.95 -14.73 -0.27
CA CYS A 150 9.29 -15.77 -1.05
C CYS A 150 8.38 -16.55 -0.11
N SER A 151 7.11 -16.73 -0.48
CA SER A 151 6.27 -17.77 0.11
C SER A 151 6.65 -19.11 -0.52
N ASP A 152 6.80 -20.14 0.31
CA ASP A 152 7.05 -21.53 -0.12
C ASP A 152 5.81 -22.17 -0.75
#